data_AF-A0A2Z4G8L3-F1
#
_entry.id   AF-A0A2Z4G8L3-F1
#
_cell.length_a   1.000
_cell.length_b   1.000
_cell.length_c   1.000
_cell.angle_alpha   90.00
_cell.angle_beta   90.00
_cell.angle_gamma   90.00
#
_symmetry.space_group_name_H-M   'P 1'
#
loop_
_entity.id
_entity.type
_entity.pdbx_description
1 polymer ?
#
loop_
_entity_poly.entity_id
_entity_poly.type
_entity_poly.pdbx_seq_one_letter_code
_entity_poly.pdbx_strand_id
1 'polypeptide(L)'
;MHNFSELVVRSTAFSLGALQEAESKVLEQLQTSGSTILVKNLQMIQLQKAIIAIGIFSLFESILQDGLACENGFKEAKKIISQSNNDLINRFEIFISAINVLKHGKGRSYEALVAKSTSLPFRIKLPREDFFDEGDMSEVSTLIEVNNAFVLDCAKLIEEVSKEIGKSHSGFFS
;
A
#
# COMPACT_ATOMS: atom_id res chain seq x y z
N MET A 1 -5.72 -15.58 13.99
CA MET A 1 -5.51 -14.50 12.99
C MET A 1 -6.23 -14.65 11.63
N HIS A 2 -6.90 -15.76 11.28
CA HIS A 2 -7.73 -15.82 10.05
C HIS A 2 -8.68 -14.62 9.89
N ASN A 3 -9.15 -14.09 11.01
CA ASN A 3 -9.97 -12.88 11.07
C ASN A 3 -9.21 -11.63 10.57
N PHE A 4 -7.93 -11.43 10.90
CA PHE A 4 -7.21 -10.21 10.47
C PHE A 4 -7.01 -10.14 8.96
N SER A 5 -6.52 -11.22 8.34
CA SER A 5 -6.27 -11.27 6.89
C SER A 5 -7.55 -11.10 6.07
N GLU A 6 -8.69 -11.57 6.59
CA GLU A 6 -10.00 -11.33 5.96
C GLU A 6 -10.51 -9.90 6.22
N LEU A 7 -10.44 -9.44 7.47
CA LEU A 7 -10.90 -8.12 7.86
C LEU A 7 -10.08 -7.00 7.22
N VAL A 8 -8.78 -7.19 6.97
CA VAL A 8 -7.96 -6.16 6.32
C VAL A 8 -8.44 -5.91 4.88
N VAL A 9 -8.80 -6.96 4.14
CA VAL A 9 -9.35 -6.82 2.78
C VAL A 9 -10.72 -6.14 2.83
N ARG A 10 -11.61 -6.59 3.72
CA ARG A 10 -12.97 -6.02 3.87
C ARG A 10 -12.94 -4.56 4.32
N SER A 11 -12.13 -4.23 5.32
CA SER A 11 -11.98 -2.86 5.83
C SER A 11 -11.36 -1.94 4.79
N THR A 12 -10.34 -2.41 4.05
CA THR A 12 -9.75 -1.65 2.95
C THR A 12 -10.77 -1.35 1.87
N ALA A 13 -11.54 -2.36 1.43
CA ALA A 13 -12.58 -2.17 0.43
C ALA A 13 -13.66 -1.18 0.90
N PHE A 14 -14.08 -1.28 2.17
CA PHE A 14 -15.03 -0.34 2.77
C PHE A 14 -14.49 1.10 2.77
N SER A 15 -13.27 1.30 3.25
CA SER A 15 -12.65 2.63 3.30
C SER A 15 -12.46 3.23 1.91
N LEU A 16 -12.02 2.44 0.93
CA LEU A 16 -11.87 2.90 -0.45
C LEU A 16 -13.21 3.24 -1.08
N GLY A 17 -14.27 2.48 -0.79
CA GLY A 17 -15.63 2.79 -1.25
C GLY A 17 -16.10 4.15 -0.72
N ALA A 18 -15.92 4.41 0.57
CA ALA A 18 -16.27 5.69 1.17
C ALA A 18 -15.45 6.86 0.60
N LEU A 19 -14.14 6.65 0.37
CA LEU A 19 -13.28 7.65 -0.26
C LEU A 19 -13.67 7.92 -1.72
N GLN A 20 -14.03 6.89 -2.48
CA GLN A 20 -14.48 7.03 -3.86
C GLN A 20 -15.80 7.78 -3.97
N GLU A 21 -16.74 7.55 -3.04
CA GLU A 21 -17.98 8.32 -2.96
C GLU A 21 -17.70 9.79 -2.65
N ALA A 22 -16.81 10.08 -1.70
CA ALA A 22 -16.39 11.44 -1.37
C ALA A 22 -15.69 12.12 -2.56
N GLU A 23 -14.79 11.40 -3.24
CA GLU A 23 -14.07 11.87 -4.43
C GLU A 23 -15.05 12.26 -5.55
N SER A 24 -16.04 11.41 -5.82
CA SER A 24 -17.06 11.65 -6.84
C SER A 24 -17.85 12.93 -6.56
N LYS A 25 -18.26 13.16 -5.31
CA LYS A 25 -18.98 14.38 -4.89
C LYS A 25 -18.12 15.63 -5.04
N VAL A 26 -16.84 15.55 -4.70
CA VAL A 26 -15.91 16.68 -4.84
C VAL A 26 -15.67 17.01 -6.31
N LEU A 27 -15.50 16.00 -7.17
CA LEU A 27 -15.33 16.19 -8.61
C LEU A 27 -16.56 16.81 -9.27
N GLU A 28 -17.77 16.39 -8.91
CA GLU A 28 -19.02 16.99 -9.40
C GLU A 28 -19.09 18.49 -9.05
N GLN A 29 -18.73 18.86 -7.83
CA GLN A 29 -18.71 20.26 -7.41
C GLN A 29 -17.64 21.08 -8.14
N LEU A 30 -16.48 20.49 -8.44
CA LEU A 30 -15.40 21.14 -9.19
C LEU A 30 -15.78 21.49 -10.63
N GLN A 31 -16.70 20.74 -11.26
CA GLN A 31 -17.18 21.05 -12.61
C GLN A 31 -17.84 22.43 -12.71
N THR A 32 -18.37 22.93 -11.60
CA THR A 32 -19.07 24.22 -11.51
C THR A 32 -18.36 25.24 -10.61
N SER A 33 -17.20 24.88 -10.05
CA SER A 33 -16.50 25.70 -9.06
C SER A 33 -14.98 25.52 -9.10
N GLY A 34 -14.23 26.61 -9.24
CA GLY A 34 -12.76 26.62 -9.07
C GLY A 34 -12.29 26.65 -7.61
N SER A 35 -13.10 26.13 -6.68
CA SER A 35 -12.85 26.27 -5.24
C SER A 35 -11.58 25.54 -4.80
N THR A 36 -10.65 26.29 -4.21
CA THR A 36 -9.42 25.74 -3.63
C THR A 36 -9.70 24.72 -2.51
N ILE A 37 -10.82 24.85 -1.81
CA ILE A 37 -11.22 23.90 -0.76
C ILE A 37 -11.50 22.51 -1.37
N LEU A 38 -12.16 22.48 -2.52
CA LEU A 38 -12.46 21.21 -3.21
C LEU A 38 -11.19 20.53 -3.70
N VAL A 39 -10.23 21.29 -4.22
CA VAL A 39 -8.90 20.77 -4.57
C VAL A 39 -8.21 20.18 -3.34
N LYS A 40 -8.26 20.87 -2.19
CA LYS A 40 -7.72 20.35 -0.93
C LYS A 40 -8.42 19.08 -0.45
N ASN A 41 -9.72 18.94 -0.69
CA ASN A 41 -10.44 17.71 -0.38
C ASN A 41 -9.97 16.55 -1.26
N LEU A 42 -9.72 16.76 -2.56
CA LEU A 42 -9.13 15.73 -3.42
C LEU A 42 -7.73 15.31 -2.93
N GLN A 43 -6.87 16.28 -2.61
CA GLN A 43 -5.54 16.00 -2.05
C GLN A 43 -5.61 15.22 -0.73
N MET A 44 -6.56 15.58 0.14
CA MET A 44 -6.80 14.88 1.41
C MET A 44 -7.27 13.44 1.19
N ILE A 45 -8.10 13.18 0.18
CA ILE A 45 -8.51 11.82 -0.22
C ILE A 45 -7.30 11.00 -0.69
N GLN A 46 -6.43 11.54 -1.55
CA GLN A 46 -5.23 10.83 -2.00
C GLN A 46 -4.26 10.57 -0.83
N LEU A 47 -4.08 11.54 0.07
CA LEU A 47 -3.29 11.35 1.29
C LEU A 47 -3.86 10.24 2.17
N GLN A 48 -5.19 10.17 2.31
CA GLN A 48 -5.84 9.13 3.11
C GLN A 48 -5.59 7.73 2.55
N LYS A 49 -5.56 7.56 1.22
CA LYS A 49 -5.17 6.29 0.58
C LYS A 49 -3.75 5.86 0.97
N ALA A 50 -2.80 6.81 1.02
CA ALA A 50 -1.43 6.53 1.45
C ALA A 50 -1.35 6.14 2.94
N ILE A 51 -2.09 6.84 3.80
CA ILE A 51 -2.20 6.52 5.23
C ILE A 51 -2.73 5.10 5.42
N ILE A 52 -3.78 4.70 4.68
CA ILE A 52 -4.35 3.35 4.73
C ILE A 52 -3.29 2.31 4.35
N ALA A 53 -2.60 2.47 3.20
CA ALA A 53 -1.58 1.52 2.76
C ALA A 53 -0.43 1.36 3.78
N ILE A 54 0.08 2.47 4.33
CA ILE A 54 1.11 2.46 5.38
C ILE A 54 0.58 1.76 6.65
N GLY A 55 -0.64 2.08 7.07
CA GLY A 55 -1.26 1.53 8.27
C GLY A 55 -1.46 0.03 8.19
N ILE A 56 -1.91 -0.47 7.03
CA ILE A 56 -2.10 -1.89 6.75
C ILE A 56 -0.79 -2.67 6.95
N PHE A 57 0.32 -2.19 6.37
CA PHE A 57 1.63 -2.84 6.54
C PHE A 57 2.18 -2.70 7.95
N SER A 58 2.04 -1.53 8.58
CA SER A 58 2.56 -1.29 9.92
C SER A 58 1.88 -2.19 10.95
N LEU A 59 0.55 -2.32 10.86
CA LEU A 59 -0.22 -3.23 11.72
C LEU A 59 0.15 -4.69 11.45
N PHE A 60 0.32 -5.07 10.19
CA PHE A 60 0.70 -6.43 9.84
C PHE A 60 2.11 -6.80 10.33
N GLU A 61 3.07 -5.86 10.31
CA GLU A 61 4.41 -6.10 10.86
C GLU A 61 4.34 -6.41 12.36
N SER A 62 3.58 -5.64 13.14
CA SER A 62 3.36 -5.90 14.57
C SER A 62 2.72 -7.26 14.82
N ILE A 63 1.71 -7.60 14.01
CA ILE A 63 1.05 -8.90 14.07
C ILE A 63 2.03 -10.05 13.78
N LEU A 64 2.93 -9.89 12.81
CA LEU A 64 3.98 -10.86 12.51
C LEU A 64 5.01 -10.97 13.64
N GLN A 65 5.41 -9.84 14.23
CA GLN A 65 6.34 -9.82 15.37
C GLN A 65 5.77 -10.60 16.55
N ASP A 66 4.52 -10.32 16.92
CA ASP A 66 3.83 -10.97 18.02
C ASP A 66 3.62 -12.47 17.73
N GLY A 67 3.08 -12.79 16.55
CA GLY A 67 2.79 -14.16 16.18
C GLY A 67 4.04 -15.03 16.07
N LEU A 68 5.13 -14.49 15.49
CA LEU A 68 6.37 -15.25 15.24
C LEU A 68 7.35 -15.16 16.41
N ALA A 69 6.99 -14.44 17.47
CA ALA A 69 7.89 -14.10 18.57
C ALA A 69 9.25 -13.60 18.07
N CYS A 70 9.24 -12.63 17.15
CA CYS A 70 10.43 -12.13 16.47
C CYS A 70 10.53 -10.60 16.50
N GLU A 71 11.75 -10.07 16.40
CA GLU A 71 11.99 -8.62 16.40
C GLU A 71 11.61 -7.97 15.05
N ASN A 72 11.75 -8.69 13.95
CA ASN A 72 11.49 -8.16 12.61
C ASN A 72 10.52 -9.09 11.85
N GLY A 73 9.24 -8.73 11.91
CA GLY A 73 8.14 -9.52 11.36
C GLY A 73 8.29 -9.77 9.86
N PHE A 74 8.64 -8.76 9.08
CA PHE A 74 8.83 -8.90 7.64
C PHE A 74 10.04 -9.75 7.27
N LYS A 75 11.15 -9.62 7.98
CA LYS A 75 12.34 -10.46 7.76
C LYS A 75 12.01 -11.93 8.00
N GLU A 76 11.30 -12.23 9.07
CA GLU A 76 10.96 -13.61 9.42
C GLU A 76 9.90 -14.18 8.47
N ALA A 77 8.87 -13.41 8.14
CA ALA A 77 7.89 -13.77 7.11
C ALA A 77 8.56 -14.15 5.78
N LYS A 78 9.52 -13.35 5.31
CA LYS A 78 10.25 -13.65 4.06
C LYS A 78 11.03 -14.96 4.13
N LYS A 79 11.66 -15.28 5.26
CA LYS A 79 12.35 -16.57 5.41
C LYS A 79 11.37 -17.74 5.29
N ILE A 80 10.20 -17.64 5.92
CA ILE A 80 9.18 -18.70 5.88
C ILE A 80 8.68 -18.91 4.46
N ILE A 81 8.35 -17.83 3.74
CA ILE A 81 7.80 -17.90 2.38
C ILE A 81 8.87 -18.36 1.37
N SER A 82 10.16 -18.07 1.61
CA SER A 82 11.28 -18.47 0.73
C SER A 82 11.43 -19.97 0.51
N GLN A 83 10.75 -20.76 1.31
CA GLN A 83 10.76 -22.21 1.22
C GLN A 83 9.70 -22.75 0.26
N SER A 84 8.71 -21.93 -0.16
CA SER A 84 7.54 -22.41 -0.91
C SER A 84 7.10 -21.52 -2.07
N ASN A 85 7.30 -20.19 -2.04
CA ASN A 85 6.73 -19.29 -3.04
C ASN A 85 7.61 -18.06 -3.35
N ASN A 86 8.49 -18.21 -4.34
CA ASN A 86 9.41 -17.14 -4.76
C ASN A 86 8.70 -15.91 -5.37
N ASP A 87 7.59 -16.10 -6.08
CA ASP A 87 6.84 -14.98 -6.68
C ASP A 87 6.22 -14.08 -5.59
N LEU A 88 5.60 -14.69 -4.58
CA LEU A 88 5.00 -13.98 -3.46
C LEU A 88 6.03 -13.15 -2.69
N ILE A 89 7.26 -13.65 -2.53
CA ILE A 89 8.35 -12.90 -1.88
C ILE A 89 8.74 -11.70 -2.70
N ASN A 90 8.93 -11.87 -4.01
CA ASN A 90 9.33 -10.78 -4.89
C ASN A 90 8.28 -9.64 -4.82
N ARG A 91 6.99 -9.99 -4.89
CA ARG A 91 5.89 -9.03 -4.69
C ARG A 91 5.95 -8.40 -3.30
N PHE A 92 6.13 -9.20 -2.24
CA PHE A 92 6.18 -8.69 -0.87
C PHE A 92 7.33 -7.70 -0.65
N GLU A 93 8.52 -7.98 -1.20
CA GLU A 93 9.67 -7.08 -1.13
C GLU A 93 9.46 -5.77 -1.90
N ILE A 94 8.82 -5.85 -3.06
CA ILE A 94 8.46 -4.67 -3.86
C ILE A 94 7.50 -3.77 -3.06
N PHE A 95 6.45 -4.33 -2.48
CA PHE A 95 5.48 -3.55 -1.71
C PHE A 95 6.04 -3.03 -0.38
N ILE A 96 6.86 -3.80 0.35
CA ILE A 96 7.60 -3.27 1.52
C ILE A 96 8.45 -2.07 1.12
N SER A 97 9.13 -2.15 -0.02
CA SER A 97 9.91 -1.02 -0.54
C SER A 97 9.02 0.18 -0.88
N ALA A 98 7.84 -0.04 -1.46
CA ALA A 98 6.88 1.02 -1.76
C ALA A 98 6.39 1.72 -0.49
N ILE A 99 6.05 0.95 0.55
CA ILE A 99 5.64 1.49 1.85
C ILE A 99 6.79 2.27 2.50
N ASN A 100 8.03 1.78 2.43
CA ASN A 100 9.18 2.52 2.94
C ASN A 100 9.40 3.84 2.19
N VAL A 101 9.16 3.87 0.87
CA VAL A 101 9.20 5.09 0.08
C VAL A 101 8.08 6.05 0.49
N LEU A 102 6.87 5.56 0.75
CA LEU A 102 5.77 6.39 1.26
C LEU A 102 6.07 6.98 2.65
N LYS A 103 6.76 6.24 3.52
CA LYS A 103 7.13 6.67 4.87
C LYS A 103 8.32 7.62 4.92
N HIS A 104 9.34 7.39 4.08
CA HIS A 104 10.66 7.99 4.22
C HIS A 104 11.11 8.80 3.00
N GLY A 105 10.37 8.74 1.89
CA GLY A 105 10.73 9.41 0.65
C GLY A 105 11.91 8.75 -0.06
N LYS A 106 12.83 9.56 -0.58
CA LYS A 106 13.99 9.11 -1.36
C LYS A 106 15.01 8.40 -0.48
N GLY A 107 15.53 7.29 -0.96
CA GLY A 107 16.55 6.48 -0.29
C GLY A 107 16.72 5.13 -0.98
N ARG A 108 17.33 4.15 -0.30
CA ARG A 108 17.63 2.83 -0.88
C ARG A 108 16.42 2.11 -1.47
N SER A 109 15.26 2.16 -0.80
CA SER A 109 14.02 1.56 -1.33
C SER A 109 13.53 2.27 -2.59
N TYR A 110 13.66 3.60 -2.66
CA TYR A 110 13.31 4.37 -3.85
C TYR A 110 14.24 4.02 -5.03
N GLU A 111 15.54 4.01 -4.80
CA GLU A 111 16.54 3.66 -5.82
C GLU A 111 16.31 2.25 -6.38
N ALA A 112 16.02 1.29 -5.50
CA ALA A 112 15.73 -0.09 -5.88
C ALA A 112 14.46 -0.21 -6.72
N LEU A 113 13.42 0.56 -6.41
CA LEU A 113 12.17 0.57 -7.19
C LEU A 113 12.35 1.30 -8.52
N VAL A 114 13.06 2.43 -8.57
CA VAL A 114 13.36 3.15 -9.81
C VAL A 114 14.11 2.25 -10.81
N ALA A 115 15.08 1.47 -10.33
CA ALA A 115 15.81 0.51 -11.17
C ALA A 115 14.91 -0.58 -11.79
N LYS A 116 13.72 -0.81 -11.22
CA LYS A 116 12.74 -1.82 -11.66
C LYS A 116 11.46 -1.20 -12.23
N SER A 117 11.43 0.11 -12.47
CA SER A 117 10.22 0.88 -12.73
C SER A 117 9.31 0.32 -13.83
N THR A 118 9.88 -0.26 -14.88
CA THR A 118 9.14 -0.85 -16.02
C THR A 118 8.42 -2.16 -15.69
N SER A 119 8.73 -2.76 -14.53
CA SER A 119 8.20 -4.06 -14.10
C SER A 119 7.36 -3.97 -12.82
N LEU A 120 7.19 -2.76 -12.27
CA LEU A 120 6.41 -2.56 -11.05
C LEU A 120 4.91 -2.65 -11.36
N PRO A 121 4.10 -3.20 -10.43
CA PRO A 121 2.65 -3.23 -10.56
C PRO A 121 1.98 -1.87 -10.25
N PHE A 122 2.76 -0.82 -10.00
CA PHE A 122 2.30 0.53 -9.68
C PHE A 122 3.29 1.57 -10.25
N ARG A 123 2.84 2.81 -10.44
CA ARG A 123 3.71 3.90 -10.90
C ARG A 123 4.55 4.45 -9.74
N ILE A 124 5.80 4.76 -10.06
CA ILE A 124 6.77 5.45 -9.20
C ILE A 124 7.26 6.69 -9.93
N LYS A 125 7.36 7.80 -9.22
CA LYS A 125 7.89 9.06 -9.76
C LYS A 125 9.38 8.91 -10.04
N LEU A 126 9.76 8.99 -11.32
CA LEU A 126 11.14 8.84 -11.77
C LEU A 126 12.00 10.06 -11.39
N PRO A 127 13.34 9.94 -11.42
CA PRO A 127 14.21 11.08 -11.25
C PRO A 127 13.88 12.18 -12.27
N ARG A 128 13.57 13.40 -11.80
CA ARG A 128 13.19 14.58 -12.59
C ARG A 128 11.76 14.56 -13.16
N GLU A 129 10.95 13.56 -12.80
CA GLU A 129 9.50 13.64 -12.99
C GLU A 129 8.92 14.43 -11.82
N ASP A 130 8.29 15.58 -12.09
CA ASP A 130 7.74 16.45 -11.05
C ASP A 130 6.29 16.07 -10.70
N PHE A 131 5.53 15.60 -11.69
CA PHE A 131 4.13 15.19 -11.59
C PHE A 131 3.94 13.83 -12.23
N PHE A 132 3.01 13.03 -11.71
CA PHE A 132 2.57 11.81 -12.39
C PHE A 132 1.80 12.17 -13.66
N ASP A 133 0.86 13.11 -13.56
CA ASP A 133 0.05 13.57 -14.67
C ASP A 133 -0.07 15.11 -14.62
N GLU A 134 0.46 15.79 -15.64
CA GLU A 134 0.47 17.27 -15.70
C GLU A 134 -0.96 17.83 -15.75
N GLY A 135 -1.29 18.71 -14.80
CA GLY A 135 -2.63 19.28 -14.66
C GLY A 135 -3.53 18.58 -13.63
N ASP A 136 -3.08 17.46 -13.04
CA ASP A 136 -3.77 16.87 -11.89
C ASP A 136 -3.49 17.67 -10.60
N MET A 137 -4.50 18.43 -10.19
CA MET A 137 -4.44 19.24 -8.96
C MET A 137 -4.67 18.41 -7.69
N SER A 138 -5.13 17.16 -7.82
CA SER A 138 -5.34 16.25 -6.69
C SER A 138 -4.07 15.55 -6.22
N GLU A 139 -3.01 15.59 -7.02
CA GLU A 139 -1.75 14.93 -6.72
C GLU A 139 -1.18 15.44 -5.38
N VAL A 140 -0.81 14.49 -4.53
CA VAL A 140 -0.05 14.76 -3.30
C VAL A 140 1.42 14.47 -3.53
N SER A 141 2.29 15.10 -2.73
CA SER A 141 3.76 14.95 -2.84
C SER A 141 4.25 13.57 -2.37
N THR A 142 3.77 12.49 -2.98
CA THR A 142 4.26 11.12 -2.83
C THR A 142 5.16 10.76 -4.02
N LEU A 143 6.00 9.75 -3.80
CA LEU A 143 6.85 9.19 -4.86
C LEU A 143 6.24 7.94 -5.49
N ILE A 144 5.15 7.42 -4.92
CA ILE A 144 4.35 6.31 -5.45
C ILE A 144 2.96 6.84 -5.75
N GLU A 145 2.39 6.44 -6.89
CA GLU A 145 1.00 6.73 -7.21
C GLU A 145 0.09 5.82 -6.36
N VAL A 146 -0.63 6.41 -5.40
CA VAL A 146 -1.45 5.66 -4.43
C VAL A 146 -2.92 5.66 -4.85
N ASN A 147 -3.22 4.97 -5.95
CA ASN A 147 -4.59 4.79 -6.42
C ASN A 147 -5.32 3.64 -5.68
N ASN A 148 -6.61 3.47 -5.95
CA ASN A 148 -7.43 2.44 -5.29
C ASN A 148 -6.89 1.02 -5.54
N ALA A 149 -6.33 0.75 -6.73
CA ALA A 149 -5.75 -0.55 -7.05
C ALA A 149 -4.53 -0.85 -6.18
N PHE A 150 -3.61 0.11 -6.04
CA PHE A 150 -2.43 -0.04 -5.17
C PHE A 150 -2.82 -0.39 -3.73
N VAL A 151 -3.81 0.30 -3.14
CA VAL A 151 -4.24 0.05 -1.76
C VAL A 151 -4.93 -1.31 -1.63
N LEU A 152 -5.74 -1.72 -2.60
CA LEU A 152 -6.34 -3.06 -2.61
C LEU A 152 -5.28 -4.16 -2.75
N ASP A 153 -4.27 -3.95 -3.59
CA ASP A 153 -3.18 -4.90 -3.78
C ASP A 153 -2.32 -5.03 -2.53
N CYS A 154 -2.14 -3.95 -1.75
CA CYS A 154 -1.54 -4.02 -0.42
C CYS A 154 -2.31 -4.99 0.49
N ALA A 155 -3.64 -4.84 0.58
CA ALA A 155 -4.46 -5.69 1.44
C ALA A 155 -4.49 -7.15 0.99
N LYS A 156 -4.63 -7.41 -0.32
CA LYS A 156 -4.60 -8.76 -0.90
C LYS A 156 -3.26 -9.44 -0.68
N LEU A 157 -2.16 -8.71 -0.87
CA LEU A 157 -0.82 -9.25 -0.65
C LEU A 157 -0.62 -9.70 0.80
N ILE A 158 -1.11 -8.93 1.77
CA ILE A 158 -1.06 -9.32 3.18
C ILE A 158 -1.93 -10.55 3.46
N GLU A 159 -3.09 -10.66 2.83
CA GLU A 159 -3.92 -11.86 2.91
C GLU A 159 -3.19 -13.08 2.33
N GLU A 160 -2.56 -12.96 1.16
CA GLU A 160 -1.76 -14.01 0.51
C GLU A 160 -0.57 -14.44 1.40
N VAL A 161 0.20 -13.48 1.92
CA VAL A 161 1.33 -13.73 2.84
C VAL A 161 0.85 -14.43 4.10
N SER A 162 -0.26 -13.99 4.68
CA SER A 162 -0.83 -14.62 5.88
C SER A 162 -1.23 -16.07 5.62
N LYS A 163 -1.92 -16.33 4.50
CA LYS A 163 -2.29 -17.70 4.09
C LYS A 163 -1.07 -18.59 3.92
N GLU A 164 0.01 -18.07 3.32
CA GLU A 164 1.22 -18.84 3.08
C GLU A 164 1.96 -19.18 4.38
N ILE A 165 2.13 -18.22 5.29
CA ILE A 165 2.74 -18.46 6.61
C ILE A 165 1.92 -19.50 7.39
N GLY A 166 0.59 -19.46 7.29
CA GLY A 166 -0.29 -20.37 8.00
C GLY A 166 -0.24 -21.82 7.55
N LYS A 167 0.18 -22.07 6.30
CA LYS A 167 0.45 -23.44 5.82
C LYS A 167 1.71 -24.01 6.47
N SER A 168 2.74 -23.19 6.63
CA SER A 168 4.04 -23.62 7.16
C SER A 168 4.08 -23.68 8.69
N HIS A 169 3.20 -22.95 9.38
CA HIS A 169 3.11 -22.91 10.85
C HIS A 169 1.66 -23.18 11.32
N SER A 170 1.28 -24.46 11.37
CA SER A 170 0.01 -24.89 11.96
C SER A 170 -0.07 -24.45 13.42
N GLY A 171 -0.95 -23.49 13.73
CA GLY A 171 -1.05 -22.87 15.07
C GLY A 171 -0.94 -21.35 15.08
N PHE A 172 -0.31 -20.77 14.06
CA PHE A 172 0.00 -19.34 14.00
C PHE A 172 -1.24 -18.45 13.76
N PHE A 173 -2.19 -18.94 12.95
CA PHE A 173 -3.41 -18.20 12.58
C PHE A 173 -4.70 -18.75 13.20
N SER A 174 -4.62 -19.83 13.99
CA SER A 174 -5.71 -20.34 14.85
C SER A 174 -6.08 -19.39 15.99
#